data_AF-A0A7J9K8J8-F1
#
_entry.id   AF-A0A7J9K8J8-F1
#
_cell.length_a   1.000
_cell.length_b   1.000
_cell.length_c   1.000
_cell.angle_alpha   90.00
_cell.angle_beta   90.00
_cell.angle_gamma   90.00
#
_symmetry.space_group_name_H-M   'P 1'
#
loop_
_entity.id
_entity.type
_entity.pdbx_description
1 polymer ?
#
loop_
_entity_poly.entity_id
_entity_poly.type
_entity_poly.pdbx_seq_one_letter_code
_entity_poly.pdbx_strand_id
1 'polypeptide(L)'
;MLVLPPFYDNISSATLLCLSIAVRNFDRSLINAPGPCVLFATPGMIVGGFSLEVFMQWAPSENNLVTLPGYCVAGTIGHKLMSGKPTKIDLDKDTQINVRCQIHQLSFSPHTDAKGIMDLVKFLSPKHAILVHGEKPKMATLKERIQSELGIQCYCPANNETVTIPSTHYVKADASGTFIRSCLNPNFKFSTCSSTDKSYLDSNESKAVSRLSVSDDRATEGILVVKKGKKAKVIHQDEFLHMLGEKKHEIQFAYCFPMHMARTEYLSSTSHMLCSFDKCTLISRLSMILSDELSEGNILDLGEELQVESFRVSVCSSDNCPHRLSSSLQNGSESVFFCCHWSVADEKLAWKIISIMKNSTL
;
A
#
# COMPACT_ATOMS: atom_id res chain seq x y z
N MET A 1 36.36 -21.14 -30.79
CA MET A 1 37.59 -20.74 -31.52
C MET A 1 37.61 -21.49 -32.83
N LEU A 2 37.81 -20.80 -33.95
CA LEU A 2 37.92 -21.38 -35.30
C LEU A 2 39.32 -21.03 -35.80
N VAL A 3 40.15 -22.04 -36.07
CA VAL A 3 41.51 -21.82 -36.55
C VAL A 3 41.56 -22.11 -38.03
N LEU A 4 41.91 -21.10 -38.82
CA LEU A 4 42.08 -21.21 -40.27
C LEU A 4 43.54 -20.86 -40.59
N PRO A 5 44.20 -21.55 -41.51
CA PRO A 5 45.42 -21.02 -42.12
C PRO A 5 45.07 -19.82 -43.01
N PRO A 6 46.03 -18.92 -43.30
CA PRO A 6 45.80 -17.80 -44.20
C PRO A 6 45.37 -18.33 -45.58
N PHE A 7 44.20 -17.89 -46.02
CA PHE A 7 43.82 -17.96 -47.43
C PHE A 7 44.76 -17.04 -48.20
N TYR A 8 45.53 -17.61 -49.14
CA TYR A 8 46.40 -16.85 -50.04
C TYR A 8 45.58 -15.83 -50.86
N ASP A 9 46.07 -14.58 -50.89
CA ASP A 9 45.56 -13.45 -51.68
C ASP A 9 45.73 -13.65 -53.20
N ASN A 10 45.10 -14.65 -53.79
CA ASN A 10 44.97 -14.76 -55.25
C ASN A 10 43.62 -15.37 -55.63
N ILE A 11 42.56 -14.60 -55.46
CA ILE A 11 41.29 -14.87 -56.14
C ILE A 11 41.42 -14.38 -57.59
N SER A 12 42.11 -15.19 -58.38
CA SER A 12 41.99 -15.19 -59.85
C SER A 12 41.92 -16.64 -60.31
N SER A 13 40.91 -17.36 -59.86
CA SER A 13 40.18 -18.39 -60.61
C SER A 13 39.26 -19.10 -59.64
N ALA A 14 37.96 -19.04 -59.92
CA ALA A 14 36.95 -19.79 -59.20
C ALA A 14 37.10 -21.29 -59.48
N THR A 15 38.02 -21.96 -58.78
CA THR A 15 37.98 -23.42 -58.63
C THR A 15 37.47 -23.70 -57.23
N LEU A 16 36.16 -23.94 -57.17
CA LEU A 16 35.46 -24.48 -56.01
C LEU A 16 35.98 -25.90 -55.77
N LEU A 17 37.16 -26.00 -55.14
CA LEU A 17 37.69 -27.26 -54.62
C LEU A 17 36.70 -27.70 -53.54
N CYS A 18 35.89 -28.71 -53.89
CA CYS A 18 34.98 -29.39 -53.00
C CYS A 18 35.81 -30.09 -51.91
N LEU A 19 36.20 -29.33 -50.88
CA LEU A 19 36.80 -29.87 -49.67
C LEU A 19 35.75 -30.76 -49.02
N SER A 20 35.99 -32.07 -49.06
CA SER A 20 35.25 -33.08 -48.30
C SER A 20 35.50 -32.81 -46.81
N ILE A 21 34.74 -31.90 -46.20
CA ILE A 21 34.85 -31.59 -44.78
C ILE A 21 34.23 -32.75 -44.00
N ALA A 22 35.03 -33.74 -43.65
CA ALA A 22 34.64 -34.77 -42.70
C ALA A 22 34.73 -34.19 -41.28
N VAL A 23 33.59 -33.92 -40.66
CA VAL A 23 33.53 -33.57 -39.23
C VAL A 23 33.89 -34.83 -38.44
N ARG A 24 34.99 -34.77 -37.67
CA ARG A 24 35.48 -35.87 -36.85
C ARG A 24 35.61 -35.41 -35.41
N ASN A 25 35.45 -36.34 -34.47
CA ASN A 25 35.81 -36.08 -33.08
C ASN A 25 37.29 -35.76 -32.98
N PHE A 26 37.64 -34.71 -32.24
CA PHE A 26 39.01 -34.27 -32.11
C PHE A 26 39.75 -35.13 -31.09
N ASP A 27 40.86 -35.75 -31.52
CA ASP A 27 41.83 -36.39 -30.65
C ASP A 27 43.00 -35.43 -30.38
N ARG A 28 43.54 -35.44 -29.16
CA ARG A 28 44.62 -34.53 -28.73
C ARG A 28 45.90 -34.69 -29.55
N SER A 29 46.11 -35.89 -30.12
CA SER A 29 47.21 -36.14 -31.06
C SER A 29 47.18 -35.22 -32.29
N LEU A 30 46.00 -34.71 -32.66
CA LEU A 30 45.79 -33.86 -33.83
C LEU A 30 46.24 -32.41 -33.65
N ILE A 31 46.57 -31.99 -32.42
CA ILE A 31 47.04 -30.60 -32.18
C ILE A 31 48.36 -30.35 -32.91
N ASN A 32 49.19 -31.39 -33.05
CA ASN A 32 50.49 -31.35 -33.73
C ASN A 32 50.46 -32.04 -35.10
N ALA A 33 49.28 -32.42 -35.60
CA ALA A 33 49.18 -33.08 -36.90
C ALA A 33 49.56 -32.10 -38.02
N PRO A 34 50.36 -32.52 -39.01
CA PRO A 34 50.74 -31.66 -40.12
C PRO A 34 49.55 -31.39 -41.04
N GLY A 35 49.43 -30.15 -41.51
CA GLY A 35 48.45 -29.74 -42.51
C GLY A 35 47.40 -28.76 -41.98
N PRO A 36 46.64 -28.12 -42.89
CA PRO A 36 45.58 -27.17 -42.52
C PRO A 36 44.39 -27.92 -41.91
N CYS A 37 43.93 -27.48 -40.74
CA CYS A 37 42.73 -28.01 -40.11
C CYS A 37 41.88 -26.89 -39.50
N VAL A 38 40.60 -27.20 -39.31
CA VAL A 38 39.66 -26.31 -38.64
C VAL A 38 39.24 -26.95 -37.33
N LEU A 39 39.71 -26.40 -36.22
CA LEU A 39 39.31 -26.84 -34.89
C LEU A 39 38.21 -25.93 -34.34
N PHE A 40 37.13 -26.54 -33.83
CA PHE A 40 36.16 -25.89 -32.96
C PHE A 40 36.46 -26.23 -31.50
N ALA A 41 37.05 -25.28 -30.78
CA ALA A 41 37.36 -25.46 -29.36
C ALA A 41 36.43 -24.68 -28.43
N THR A 42 36.08 -25.29 -27.30
CA THR A 42 35.32 -24.72 -26.19
C THR A 42 36.22 -24.57 -24.95
N PRO A 43 35.91 -23.63 -24.04
CA PRO A 43 34.91 -22.56 -24.10
C PRO A 43 35.24 -21.42 -25.08
N GLY A 44 34.22 -20.71 -25.56
CA GLY A 44 34.34 -19.71 -26.64
C GLY A 44 35.16 -18.45 -26.31
N MET A 45 35.34 -18.13 -25.02
CA MET A 45 36.07 -16.94 -24.54
C MET A 45 37.51 -17.23 -24.10
N ILE A 46 38.00 -18.47 -24.31
CA ILE A 46 39.36 -18.90 -23.95
C ILE A 46 39.67 -18.65 -22.46
N VAL A 47 38.74 -19.00 -21.57
CA VAL A 47 38.95 -18.79 -20.11
C VAL A 47 39.78 -19.92 -19.50
N GLY A 48 39.75 -21.10 -20.10
CA GLY A 48 40.43 -22.29 -19.61
C GLY A 48 40.10 -23.53 -20.44
N GLY A 49 40.53 -24.69 -19.98
CA GLY A 49 40.25 -25.98 -20.63
C GLY A 49 40.87 -26.11 -22.01
N PHE A 50 40.21 -26.86 -22.88
CA PHE A 50 40.77 -27.29 -24.16
C PHE A 50 41.04 -26.13 -25.13
N SER A 51 40.17 -25.11 -25.17
CA SER A 51 40.42 -23.89 -25.96
C SER A 51 41.70 -23.16 -25.57
N LEU A 52 42.04 -23.13 -24.28
CA LEU A 52 43.25 -22.46 -23.79
C LEU A 52 44.50 -23.30 -24.12
N GLU A 53 44.43 -24.61 -23.92
CA GLU A 53 45.53 -25.54 -24.24
C GLU A 53 45.95 -25.43 -25.70
N VAL A 54 44.99 -25.44 -26.63
CA VAL A 54 45.29 -25.30 -28.06
C VAL A 54 45.75 -23.88 -28.38
N PHE A 55 45.14 -22.86 -27.76
CA PHE A 55 45.56 -21.48 -27.96
C PHE A 55 47.02 -21.26 -27.55
N MET A 56 47.47 -21.84 -26.43
CA MET A 56 48.88 -21.76 -26.00
C MET A 56 49.86 -22.31 -27.04
N GLN A 57 49.51 -23.41 -27.70
CA GLN A 57 50.38 -24.05 -28.69
C GLN A 57 50.33 -23.34 -30.05
N TRP A 58 49.18 -22.82 -30.44
CA TRP A 58 48.95 -22.29 -31.78
C TRP A 58 49.07 -20.77 -31.89
N ALA A 59 48.91 -20.02 -30.80
CA ALA A 59 49.05 -18.56 -30.81
C ALA A 59 50.44 -18.03 -31.24
N PRO A 60 51.56 -18.72 -30.98
CA PRO A 60 52.88 -18.27 -31.43
C PRO A 60 53.10 -18.38 -32.94
N SER A 61 52.25 -19.03 -33.72
CA SER A 61 52.45 -19.14 -35.17
C SER A 61 51.68 -18.05 -35.91
N GLU A 62 52.34 -17.30 -36.80
CA GLU A 62 51.73 -16.27 -37.66
C GLU A 62 50.82 -16.87 -38.74
N ASN A 63 51.03 -18.15 -39.06
CA ASN A 63 50.23 -18.89 -40.05
C ASN A 63 48.88 -19.34 -39.49
N ASN A 64 48.57 -19.05 -38.23
CA ASN A 64 47.32 -19.45 -37.60
C ASN A 64 46.38 -18.24 -37.51
N LEU A 65 45.11 -18.45 -37.79
CA LEU A 65 44.01 -17.53 -37.47
C LEU A 65 43.33 -18.02 -36.20
N VAL A 66 42.91 -17.15 -35.30
CA VAL A 66 42.05 -17.48 -34.16
C VAL A 66 40.79 -16.65 -34.29
N THR A 67 39.68 -17.34 -34.53
CA THR A 67 38.38 -16.70 -34.68
C THR A 67 37.55 -16.80 -33.40
N LEU A 68 37.14 -15.65 -32.87
CA LEU A 68 36.28 -15.54 -31.69
C LEU A 68 34.81 -15.38 -32.13
N PRO A 69 33.87 -16.14 -31.56
CA PRO A 69 32.50 -16.25 -32.09
C PRO A 69 31.59 -15.06 -31.75
N GLY A 70 32.02 -14.07 -30.96
CA GLY A 70 31.16 -12.95 -30.57
C GLY A 70 31.70 -12.12 -29.42
N TYR A 71 30.78 -11.65 -28.58
CA TYR A 71 31.09 -10.87 -27.39
C TYR A 71 31.91 -11.69 -26.37
N CYS A 72 33.03 -11.13 -25.92
CA CYS A 72 33.84 -11.69 -24.84
C CYS A 72 33.72 -10.79 -23.60
N VAL A 73 33.39 -11.41 -22.46
CA VAL A 73 33.25 -10.73 -21.18
C VAL A 73 34.60 -10.15 -20.75
N ALA A 74 34.58 -8.94 -20.18
CA ALA A 74 35.77 -8.29 -19.63
C ALA A 74 36.49 -9.20 -18.62
N GLY A 75 37.82 -9.22 -18.68
CA GLY A 75 38.66 -10.10 -17.86
C GLY A 75 39.00 -11.45 -18.49
N THR A 76 38.30 -11.86 -19.55
CA THR A 76 38.65 -13.08 -20.31
C THR A 76 39.82 -12.84 -21.28
N ILE A 77 40.54 -13.91 -21.64
CA ILE A 77 41.61 -13.86 -22.65
C ILE A 77 41.04 -13.43 -24.00
N GLY A 78 39.87 -13.94 -24.37
CA GLY A 78 39.17 -13.51 -25.59
C GLY A 78 38.93 -12.00 -25.64
N HIS A 79 38.54 -11.38 -24.53
CA HIS A 79 38.37 -9.93 -24.46
C HIS A 79 39.71 -9.18 -24.60
N LYS A 80 40.77 -9.66 -23.93
CA LYS A 80 42.12 -9.06 -24.06
C LYS A 80 42.64 -9.11 -25.50
N LEU A 81 42.39 -10.21 -26.21
CA LEU A 81 42.75 -10.39 -27.61
C LEU A 81 42.07 -9.37 -28.53
N MET A 82 40.80 -9.06 -28.25
CA MET A 82 40.00 -8.12 -29.04
C MET A 82 40.34 -6.65 -28.75
N SER A 83 40.57 -6.29 -27.48
CA SER A 83 40.64 -4.89 -27.05
C SER A 83 41.97 -4.18 -27.38
N GLY A 84 43.02 -4.90 -27.81
CA GLY A 84 44.34 -4.26 -28.01
C GLY A 84 45.36 -4.97 -28.89
N LYS A 85 45.00 -6.02 -29.65
CA LYS A 85 45.94 -6.85 -30.44
C LYS A 85 47.25 -7.14 -29.67
N PRO A 86 47.16 -7.71 -28.46
CA PRO A 86 48.32 -7.91 -27.62
C PRO A 86 49.33 -8.85 -28.30
N THR A 87 50.61 -8.49 -28.30
CA THR A 87 51.69 -9.37 -28.76
C THR A 87 52.05 -10.44 -27.72
N LYS A 88 51.66 -10.22 -26.45
CA LYS A 88 51.86 -11.15 -25.34
C LYS A 88 50.65 -11.17 -24.41
N ILE A 89 50.31 -12.35 -23.91
CA ILE A 89 49.26 -12.56 -22.91
C ILE A 89 49.85 -13.30 -21.71
N ASP A 90 49.78 -12.66 -20.55
CA ASP A 90 50.12 -13.27 -19.27
C ASP A 90 48.95 -14.12 -18.77
N LEU A 91 49.18 -15.41 -18.60
CA LEU A 91 48.24 -16.34 -17.97
C LEU A 91 48.42 -16.35 -16.46
N ASP A 92 49.67 -16.56 -16.04
CA ASP A 92 50.13 -16.66 -14.65
C ASP A 92 51.49 -15.97 -14.51
N LYS A 93 52.00 -15.82 -13.29
CA LYS A 93 53.29 -15.17 -13.01
C LYS A 93 54.47 -15.75 -13.80
N ASP A 94 54.40 -17.03 -14.14
CA ASP A 94 55.48 -17.76 -14.81
C ASP A 94 55.14 -18.17 -16.26
N THR A 95 53.91 -17.93 -16.74
CA THR A 95 53.46 -18.40 -18.06
C THR A 95 52.98 -17.23 -18.93
N GLN A 96 53.79 -16.90 -19.95
CA GLN A 96 53.45 -15.91 -20.98
C GLN A 96 53.27 -16.59 -22.33
N ILE A 97 52.20 -16.21 -23.04
CA ILE A 97 51.95 -16.65 -24.43
C ILE A 97 52.32 -15.52 -25.37
N ASN A 98 53.21 -15.78 -26.32
CA ASN A 98 53.44 -14.88 -27.46
C ASN A 98 52.30 -15.06 -28.47
N VAL A 99 51.55 -14.00 -28.74
CA VAL A 99 50.45 -14.01 -29.69
C VAL A 99 50.95 -13.39 -31.00
N ARG A 100 51.20 -14.24 -31.99
CA ARG A 100 51.59 -13.85 -33.35
C ARG A 100 50.55 -14.28 -34.39
N CYS A 101 49.64 -15.18 -34.04
CA CYS A 101 48.51 -15.56 -34.86
C CYS A 101 47.59 -14.36 -35.15
N GLN A 102 46.90 -14.40 -36.29
CA GLN A 102 45.88 -13.41 -36.63
C GLN A 102 44.65 -13.62 -35.74
N ILE A 103 44.08 -12.56 -35.19
CA ILE A 103 42.84 -12.63 -34.39
C ILE A 103 41.70 -12.01 -35.19
N HIS A 104 40.62 -12.76 -35.39
CA HIS A 104 39.41 -12.26 -36.03
C HIS A 104 38.20 -12.43 -35.12
N GLN A 105 37.36 -11.41 -35.03
CA GLN A 105 36.12 -11.49 -34.28
C GLN A 105 34.96 -11.60 -35.27
N LEU A 106 34.19 -12.67 -35.15
CA LEU A 106 32.91 -12.76 -35.83
C LEU A 106 31.82 -12.19 -34.93
N SER A 107 30.95 -11.36 -35.51
CA SER A 107 29.77 -10.84 -34.82
C SER A 107 28.58 -11.80 -34.91
N PHE A 108 28.79 -13.09 -34.63
CA PHE A 108 27.69 -14.05 -34.48
C PHE A 108 27.10 -13.95 -33.07
N SER A 109 26.25 -12.94 -32.87
CA SER A 109 25.50 -12.81 -31.64
C SER A 109 24.04 -13.20 -31.90
N PRO A 110 23.45 -14.13 -31.12
CA PRO A 110 22.00 -14.32 -31.11
C PRO A 110 21.27 -13.17 -30.39
N HIS A 111 22.00 -12.16 -29.91
CA HIS A 111 21.42 -11.01 -29.23
C HIS A 111 20.87 -10.01 -30.24
N THR A 112 19.69 -9.48 -29.92
CA THR A 112 19.05 -8.40 -30.67
C THR A 112 19.91 -7.15 -30.64
N ASP A 113 20.00 -6.48 -31.78
CA ASP A 113 20.70 -5.21 -31.91
C ASP A 113 19.89 -4.05 -31.29
N ALA A 114 20.52 -2.88 -31.20
CA ALA A 114 19.87 -1.70 -30.64
C ALA A 114 18.59 -1.33 -31.41
N LYS A 115 18.56 -1.56 -32.74
CA LYS A 115 17.38 -1.28 -33.57
C LYS A 115 16.22 -2.22 -33.21
N GLY A 116 16.45 -3.53 -33.12
CA GLY A 116 15.41 -4.48 -32.75
C GLY A 116 14.86 -4.25 -31.34
N ILE A 117 15.72 -3.82 -30.39
CA ILE A 117 15.24 -3.43 -29.05
C ILE A 117 14.34 -2.19 -29.12
N MET A 118 14.74 -1.16 -29.88
CA MET A 118 13.94 0.06 -30.07
C MET A 118 12.60 -0.24 -30.75
N ASP A 119 12.60 -1.08 -31.78
CA ASP A 119 11.38 -1.49 -32.49
C ASP A 119 10.44 -2.25 -31.56
N LEU A 120 10.96 -3.11 -30.68
CA LEU A 120 10.17 -3.82 -29.67
C LEU A 120 9.55 -2.88 -28.63
N VAL A 121 10.34 -1.93 -28.09
CA VAL A 121 9.83 -0.96 -27.11
C VAL A 121 8.76 -0.07 -27.75
N LYS A 122 8.96 0.34 -29.01
CA LYS A 122 7.97 1.11 -29.77
C LYS A 122 6.69 0.32 -29.99
N PHE A 123 6.79 -0.96 -30.35
CA PHE A 123 5.63 -1.83 -30.55
C PHE A 123 4.81 -2.02 -29.28
N LEU A 124 5.48 -2.27 -28.14
CA LEU A 124 4.80 -2.52 -26.87
C LEU A 124 4.29 -1.24 -26.19
N SER A 125 4.94 -0.09 -26.45
CA SER A 125 4.64 1.20 -25.81
C SER A 125 4.43 1.09 -24.28
N PRO A 126 5.38 0.51 -23.52
CA PRO A 126 5.25 0.35 -22.09
C PRO A 126 5.28 1.69 -21.35
N LYS A 127 4.63 1.76 -20.18
CA LYS A 127 4.69 2.96 -19.31
C LYS A 127 6.09 3.18 -18.73
N HIS A 128 6.79 2.08 -18.41
CA HIS A 128 8.12 2.09 -17.81
C HIS A 128 8.96 0.97 -18.44
N ALA A 129 10.25 1.23 -18.68
CA ALA A 129 11.22 0.25 -19.17
C ALA A 129 12.41 0.15 -18.20
N ILE A 130 12.94 -1.05 -17.96
CA ILE A 130 14.13 -1.25 -17.13
C ILE A 130 15.17 -2.01 -17.96
N LEU A 131 16.35 -1.42 -18.11
CA LEU A 131 17.48 -2.03 -18.80
C LEU A 131 18.33 -2.79 -17.78
N VAL A 132 18.57 -4.06 -18.06
CA VAL A 132 19.40 -4.98 -17.26
C VAL A 132 20.33 -5.77 -18.18
N HIS A 133 21.31 -6.48 -17.60
CA HIS A 133 22.21 -7.37 -18.34
C HIS A 133 22.92 -6.73 -19.54
N GLY A 134 23.45 -5.51 -19.37
CA GLY A 134 24.27 -4.84 -20.38
C GLY A 134 25.47 -4.13 -19.78
N GLU A 135 26.38 -3.69 -20.65
CA GLU A 135 27.47 -2.81 -20.23
C GLU A 135 26.92 -1.43 -19.84
N LYS A 136 27.36 -0.89 -18.69
CA LYS A 136 26.93 0.41 -18.17
C LYS A 136 26.92 1.54 -19.21
N PRO A 137 27.98 1.79 -20.00
CA PRO A 137 27.96 2.86 -21.00
C PRO A 137 26.94 2.61 -22.12
N LYS A 138 26.84 1.37 -22.62
CA LYS A 138 25.89 1.03 -23.70
C LYS A 138 24.44 1.11 -23.23
N MET A 139 24.16 0.69 -21.98
CA MET A 139 22.84 0.83 -21.38
C MET A 139 22.46 2.30 -21.17
N ALA A 140 23.40 3.16 -20.78
CA ALA A 140 23.15 4.59 -20.64
C ALA A 140 22.76 5.23 -21.98
N THR A 141 23.50 4.93 -23.05
CA THR A 141 23.16 5.39 -24.40
C THR A 141 21.80 4.88 -24.86
N LEU A 142 21.48 3.61 -24.60
CA LEU A 142 20.18 3.04 -24.97
C LEU A 142 19.03 3.67 -24.17
N LYS A 143 19.23 3.91 -22.88
CA LYS A 143 18.27 4.60 -22.02
C LYS A 143 17.96 6.00 -22.54
N GLU A 144 18.99 6.80 -22.83
CA GLU A 144 18.84 8.15 -23.38
C GLU A 144 18.07 8.13 -24.69
N ARG A 145 18.35 7.15 -25.55
CA ARG A 145 17.66 6.97 -26.83
C ARG A 145 16.18 6.63 -26.65
N ILE A 146 15.85 5.71 -25.76
CA ILE A 146 14.45 5.35 -25.44
C ILE A 146 13.70 6.57 -24.88
N GLN A 147 14.32 7.32 -23.97
CA GLN A 147 13.71 8.51 -23.38
C GLN A 147 13.51 9.63 -24.40
N SER A 148 14.50 9.88 -25.26
CA SER A 148 14.47 10.97 -26.23
C SER A 148 13.55 10.69 -27.42
N GLU A 149 13.55 9.47 -27.95
CA GLU A 149 12.77 9.12 -29.15
C GLU A 149 11.33 8.69 -28.83
N LEU A 150 11.10 8.01 -27.70
CA LEU A 150 9.79 7.41 -27.37
C LEU A 150 9.10 8.09 -26.18
N GLY A 151 9.78 8.95 -25.42
CA GLY A 151 9.21 9.61 -24.24
C GLY A 151 8.88 8.66 -23.09
N ILE A 152 9.40 7.43 -23.12
CA ILE A 152 9.12 6.39 -22.12
C ILE A 152 10.11 6.50 -20.95
N GLN A 153 9.61 6.40 -19.72
CA GLN A 153 10.45 6.39 -18.52
C GLN A 153 11.30 5.12 -18.48
N CYS A 154 12.62 5.28 -18.61
CA CYS A 154 13.57 4.19 -18.68
C CYS A 154 14.56 4.22 -17.50
N TYR A 155 14.79 3.08 -16.87
CA TYR A 155 15.66 2.92 -15.70
C TYR A 155 16.83 1.98 -16.02
N CYS A 156 17.99 2.25 -15.40
CA CYS A 156 19.19 1.42 -15.51
C CYS A 156 19.78 1.21 -14.10
N PRO A 157 19.09 0.44 -13.24
CA PRO A 157 19.48 0.29 -11.84
C PRO A 157 20.83 -0.39 -11.71
N ALA A 158 21.62 0.05 -10.72
CA ALA A 158 22.79 -0.67 -10.28
C ALA A 158 22.41 -1.97 -9.54
N ASN A 159 23.38 -2.86 -9.38
CA ASN A 159 23.18 -4.05 -8.56
C ASN A 159 22.78 -3.64 -7.13
N ASN A 160 21.76 -4.30 -6.58
CA ASN A 160 21.14 -3.98 -5.29
C ASN A 160 20.38 -2.64 -5.22
N GLU A 161 20.15 -1.96 -6.35
CA GLU A 161 19.29 -0.78 -6.40
C GLU A 161 17.82 -1.20 -6.51
N THR A 162 16.95 -0.57 -5.72
CA THR A 162 15.51 -0.79 -5.77
C THR A 162 14.85 0.31 -6.59
N VAL A 163 14.12 -0.06 -7.64
CA VAL A 163 13.34 0.86 -8.46
C VAL A 163 11.86 0.79 -8.06
N THR A 164 11.32 1.90 -7.58
CA THR A 164 9.90 2.01 -7.24
C THR A 164 9.11 2.47 -8.45
N ILE A 165 8.24 1.62 -8.98
CA ILE A 165 7.34 1.96 -10.08
C ILE A 165 5.93 2.19 -9.52
N PRO A 166 5.32 3.37 -9.71
CA PRO A 166 3.95 3.61 -9.28
C PRO A 166 3.00 2.76 -10.13
N SER A 167 2.35 1.79 -9.48
CA SER A 167 1.29 1.00 -10.10
C SER A 167 -0.06 1.62 -9.74
N THR A 168 -0.85 1.98 -10.75
CA THR A 168 -2.28 2.27 -10.58
C THR A 168 -3.01 0.94 -10.42
N HIS A 169 -2.96 0.36 -9.22
CA HIS A 169 -3.80 -0.79 -8.89
C HIS A 169 -5.24 -0.33 -8.76
N TYR A 170 -6.00 -0.50 -9.84
CA TYR A 170 -7.45 -0.38 -9.79
C TYR A 170 -8.02 -1.65 -9.16
N VAL A 171 -8.45 -1.55 -7.90
CA VAL A 171 -9.24 -2.60 -7.27
C VAL A 171 -10.67 -2.45 -7.77
N LYS A 172 -11.12 -3.36 -8.63
CA LYS A 172 -12.54 -3.45 -9.01
C LYS A 172 -13.31 -3.86 -7.76
N ALA A 173 -14.11 -2.93 -7.24
CA ALA A 173 -15.01 -3.18 -6.13
C ALA A 173 -16.46 -3.28 -6.63
N ASP A 174 -17.17 -4.31 -6.19
CA ASP A 174 -18.59 -4.47 -6.48
C ASP A 174 -19.40 -3.64 -5.47
N ALA A 175 -20.42 -2.93 -5.91
CA ALA A 175 -21.29 -2.16 -5.02
C ALA A 175 -22.59 -2.93 -4.77
N SER A 176 -23.09 -2.91 -3.52
CA SER A 176 -24.41 -3.46 -3.23
C SER A 176 -25.53 -2.57 -3.76
N GLY A 177 -26.66 -3.16 -4.15
CA GLY A 177 -27.84 -2.43 -4.63
C GLY A 177 -28.39 -1.44 -3.61
N THR A 178 -28.30 -1.76 -2.32
CA THR A 178 -28.70 -0.88 -1.21
C THR A 178 -27.83 0.37 -1.14
N PHE A 179 -26.51 0.20 -1.31
CA PHE A 179 -25.55 1.31 -1.36
C PHE A 179 -25.78 2.20 -2.60
N ILE A 180 -26.01 1.59 -3.77
CA ILE A 180 -26.33 2.36 -4.98
C ILE A 180 -27.61 3.17 -4.78
N ARG A 181 -28.64 2.59 -4.14
CA ARG A 181 -29.89 3.31 -3.85
C ARG A 181 -29.68 4.46 -2.86
N SER A 182 -28.86 4.30 -1.83
CA SER A 182 -28.54 5.42 -0.93
C SER A 182 -27.79 6.55 -1.64
N CYS A 183 -26.98 6.23 -2.66
CA CYS A 183 -26.30 7.26 -3.47
C CYS A 183 -27.26 8.09 -4.34
N LEU A 184 -28.47 7.61 -4.59
CA LEU A 184 -29.48 8.33 -5.39
C LEU A 184 -30.29 9.34 -4.57
N ASN A 185 -30.17 9.31 -3.24
CA ASN A 185 -30.86 10.25 -2.37
C ASN A 185 -30.06 11.55 -2.25
N PRO A 186 -30.63 12.72 -2.59
CA PRO A 186 -29.93 13.99 -2.46
C PRO A 186 -29.80 14.38 -0.98
N ASN A 187 -28.56 14.57 -0.52
CA ASN A 187 -28.27 15.18 0.78
C ASN A 187 -28.12 16.70 0.59
N PHE A 188 -29.25 17.41 0.59
CA PHE A 188 -29.26 18.85 0.51
C PHE A 188 -28.75 19.46 1.83
N LYS A 189 -27.61 20.16 1.80
CA LYS A 189 -27.21 21.02 2.90
C LYS A 189 -27.90 22.37 2.71
N PHE A 190 -28.74 22.73 3.68
CA PHE A 190 -29.38 24.03 3.74
C PHE A 190 -28.50 24.96 4.57
N SER A 191 -27.90 25.97 3.93
CA SER A 191 -27.20 27.04 4.63
C SER A 191 -28.02 28.33 4.58
N THR A 192 -28.22 28.93 5.75
CA THR A 192 -28.83 30.26 5.87
C THR A 192 -27.71 31.29 5.90
N CYS A 193 -27.61 32.10 4.84
CA CYS A 193 -26.63 33.18 4.78
C CYS A 193 -27.24 34.43 5.45
N SER A 194 -26.76 34.83 6.62
CA SER A 194 -27.03 36.16 7.17
C SER A 194 -26.03 37.13 6.55
N SER A 195 -26.43 37.88 5.53
CA SER A 195 -25.60 38.94 4.98
C SER A 195 -25.50 40.10 5.97
N THR A 196 -24.40 40.18 6.73
CA THR A 196 -23.94 41.44 7.32
C THR A 196 -22.83 42.02 6.45
N ASP A 197 -23.17 42.41 5.22
CA ASP A 197 -22.31 43.29 4.44
C ASP A 197 -22.66 44.74 4.78
N LYS A 198 -21.91 45.31 5.72
CA LYS A 198 -21.79 46.77 5.84
C LYS A 198 -20.89 47.26 4.70
N SER A 199 -21.48 47.58 3.56
CA SER A 199 -20.89 48.58 2.67
C SER A 199 -21.97 49.44 2.02
N TYR A 200 -21.69 50.74 2.11
CA TYR A 200 -22.49 51.94 1.85
C TYR A 200 -23.37 51.91 0.59
N LEU A 201 -24.69 52.09 0.74
CA LEU A 201 -25.48 53.23 0.21
C LEU A 201 -27.00 52.98 0.34
N ASP A 202 -27.67 54.04 0.79
CA ASP A 202 -29.09 54.42 0.71
C ASP A 202 -30.21 53.65 1.42
N SER A 203 -31.02 54.49 2.05
CA SER A 203 -32.26 54.29 2.77
C SER A 203 -33.38 53.69 1.92
N ASN A 204 -33.92 52.54 2.33
CA ASN A 204 -35.36 52.34 2.56
C ASN A 204 -35.63 50.91 3.09
N GLU A 205 -36.68 50.80 3.91
CA GLU A 205 -37.12 49.57 4.56
C GLU A 205 -37.20 48.36 3.62
N SER A 206 -36.43 47.31 3.91
CA SER A 206 -36.70 45.98 3.37
C SER A 206 -36.30 44.92 4.39
N LYS A 207 -37.29 44.14 4.85
CA LYS A 207 -37.13 42.98 5.75
C LYS A 207 -35.93 42.12 5.32
N ALA A 208 -35.09 41.75 6.28
CA ALA A 208 -34.03 40.78 6.07
C ALA A 208 -34.64 39.44 5.63
N VAL A 209 -34.62 39.16 4.33
CA VAL A 209 -34.99 37.85 3.78
C VAL A 209 -33.77 36.97 3.89
N SER A 210 -33.79 36.03 4.83
CA SER A 210 -32.79 34.96 4.92
C SER A 210 -32.82 34.15 3.63
N ARG A 211 -31.74 34.26 2.84
CA ARG A 211 -31.62 33.58 1.56
C ARG A 211 -31.10 32.16 1.84
N LEU A 212 -31.98 31.18 1.72
CA LEU A 212 -31.66 29.76 1.83
C LEU A 212 -30.86 29.34 0.59
N SER A 213 -29.58 29.01 0.77
CA SER A 213 -28.77 28.37 -0.27
C SER A 213 -28.79 26.86 -0.06
N VAL A 214 -29.06 26.15 -1.17
CA VAL A 214 -29.03 24.68 -1.22
C VAL A 214 -27.77 24.28 -1.99
N SER A 215 -26.85 23.58 -1.33
CA SER A 215 -25.71 22.95 -1.99
C SER A 215 -25.92 21.44 -2.11
N ASP A 216 -25.66 20.90 -3.30
CA ASP A 216 -25.66 19.46 -3.59
C ASP A 216 -24.25 18.91 -3.43
N ASP A 217 -23.92 18.48 -2.22
CA ASP A 217 -22.63 17.86 -1.86
C ASP A 217 -22.85 16.36 -1.72
N ARG A 218 -22.96 15.66 -2.86
CA ARG A 218 -23.22 14.21 -2.93
C ARG A 218 -22.04 13.39 -2.39
N ALA A 219 -21.87 13.42 -1.07
CA ALA A 219 -20.99 12.53 -0.33
C ALA A 219 -21.80 11.32 0.12
N THR A 220 -21.41 10.13 -0.34
CA THR A 220 -22.07 8.87 -0.01
C THR A 220 -21.15 8.05 0.86
N GLU A 221 -21.58 7.77 2.09
CA GLU A 221 -20.82 7.00 3.05
C GLU A 221 -21.16 5.51 2.92
N GLY A 222 -20.13 4.66 2.96
CA GLY A 222 -20.28 3.22 2.83
C GLY A 222 -19.08 2.49 3.40
N ILE A 223 -19.26 1.20 3.66
CA ILE A 223 -18.23 0.35 4.24
C ILE A 223 -17.59 -0.47 3.12
N LEU A 224 -16.27 -0.35 2.96
CA LEU A 224 -15.49 -1.18 2.04
C LEU A 224 -15.08 -2.48 2.75
N VAL A 225 -15.57 -3.60 2.26
CA VAL A 225 -15.25 -4.93 2.78
C VAL A 225 -14.30 -5.64 1.82
N VAL A 226 -13.11 -6.00 2.33
CA VAL A 226 -12.10 -6.77 1.59
C VAL A 226 -11.88 -8.10 2.30
N LYS A 227 -12.47 -9.18 1.78
CA LYS A 227 -12.27 -10.55 2.30
C LYS A 227 -11.15 -11.24 1.51
N LYS A 228 -10.25 -11.97 2.21
CA LYS A 228 -9.19 -12.76 1.55
C LYS A 228 -9.80 -13.74 0.54
N GLY A 229 -9.42 -13.63 -0.73
CA GLY A 229 -9.89 -14.48 -1.82
C GLY A 229 -11.23 -14.08 -2.48
N LYS A 230 -11.85 -12.97 -2.06
CA LYS A 230 -13.06 -12.42 -2.72
C LYS A 230 -12.81 -11.01 -3.21
N LYS A 231 -13.57 -10.57 -4.22
CA LYS A 231 -13.53 -9.18 -4.71
C LYS A 231 -13.93 -8.22 -3.59
N ALA A 232 -13.34 -7.03 -3.61
CA ALA A 232 -13.74 -5.96 -2.71
C ALA A 232 -15.21 -5.62 -2.95
N LYS A 233 -16.00 -5.40 -1.88
CA LYS A 233 -17.40 -5.01 -1.98
C LYS A 233 -17.66 -3.75 -1.16
N VAL A 234 -18.34 -2.77 -1.74
CA VAL A 234 -18.84 -1.59 -1.02
C VAL A 234 -20.29 -1.83 -0.64
N ILE A 235 -20.60 -1.68 0.65
CA ILE A 235 -21.92 -1.94 1.20
C ILE A 235 -22.41 -0.80 2.09
N HIS A 236 -23.73 -0.70 2.24
CA HIS A 236 -24.38 0.23 3.17
C HIS A 236 -24.19 -0.24 4.62
N GLN A 237 -24.23 0.69 5.59
CA GLN A 237 -24.03 0.38 7.01
C GLN A 237 -25.01 -0.70 7.52
N ASP A 238 -26.27 -0.66 7.09
CA ASP A 238 -27.29 -1.63 7.51
C ASP A 238 -27.07 -3.04 6.97
N GLU A 239 -26.46 -3.17 5.79
CA GLU A 239 -26.18 -4.49 5.18
C GLU A 239 -24.94 -5.15 5.81
N PHE A 240 -24.07 -4.36 6.44
CA PHE A 240 -22.83 -4.87 7.01
C PHE A 240 -23.06 -5.93 8.09
N LEU A 241 -24.03 -5.70 8.97
CA LEU A 241 -24.43 -6.67 10.01
C LEU A 241 -24.98 -7.96 9.38
N HIS A 242 -25.85 -7.85 8.38
CA HIS A 242 -26.39 -9.00 7.65
C HIS A 242 -25.30 -9.78 6.91
N MET A 243 -24.27 -9.11 6.38
CA MET A 243 -23.16 -9.74 5.67
C MET A 243 -22.15 -10.44 6.59
N LEU A 244 -22.02 -9.99 7.83
CA LEU A 244 -21.21 -10.66 8.86
C LEU A 244 -21.94 -11.85 9.49
N GLY A 245 -23.28 -11.84 9.49
CA GLY A 245 -24.09 -12.87 10.16
C GLY A 245 -24.04 -12.76 11.69
N GLU A 246 -23.58 -11.63 12.20
CA GLU A 246 -23.37 -11.38 13.63
C GLU A 246 -24.52 -10.56 14.22
N LYS A 247 -24.83 -10.81 15.49
CA LYS A 247 -25.86 -10.05 16.21
C LYS A 247 -25.29 -8.70 16.63
N LYS A 248 -26.08 -7.64 16.45
CA LYS A 248 -25.77 -6.30 16.99
C LYS A 248 -25.65 -6.41 18.51
N HIS A 249 -24.48 -6.09 19.05
CA HIS A 249 -24.29 -5.93 20.48
C HIS A 249 -24.61 -4.48 20.85
N GLU A 250 -25.68 -4.28 21.62
CA GLU A 250 -25.97 -2.99 22.23
C GLU A 250 -25.34 -2.93 23.61
N ILE A 251 -24.35 -2.05 23.75
CA ILE A 251 -23.67 -1.80 25.02
C ILE A 251 -24.40 -0.66 25.71
N GLN A 252 -24.82 -0.91 26.96
CA GLN A 252 -25.38 0.08 27.85
C GLN A 252 -24.57 0.12 29.13
N PHE A 253 -24.35 1.31 29.65
CA PHE A 253 -23.73 1.53 30.95
C PHE A 253 -24.82 1.65 32.02
N ALA A 254 -24.53 1.12 33.20
CA ALA A 254 -25.41 1.21 34.35
C ALA A 254 -24.61 1.65 35.58
N TYR A 255 -25.14 2.62 36.32
CA TYR A 255 -24.48 3.16 37.52
C TYR A 255 -25.50 3.46 38.61
N CYS A 256 -25.26 2.94 39.81
CA CYS A 256 -26.08 3.21 40.99
C CYS A 256 -25.28 4.01 42.01
N PHE A 257 -25.80 5.16 42.43
CA PHE A 257 -25.15 6.00 43.44
C PHE A 257 -26.12 6.46 44.54
N PRO A 258 -25.64 6.66 45.78
CA PRO A 258 -26.43 7.23 46.86
C PRO A 258 -26.50 8.76 46.73
N MET A 259 -27.65 9.32 47.09
CA MET A 259 -27.85 10.77 47.20
C MET A 259 -28.36 11.09 48.61
N HIS A 260 -27.78 12.10 49.26
CA HIS A 260 -28.15 12.50 50.62
C HIS A 260 -29.35 13.46 50.60
N MET A 261 -30.34 13.20 51.46
CA MET A 261 -31.50 14.09 51.62
C MET A 261 -31.24 15.12 52.72
N ALA A 262 -31.62 16.38 52.49
CA ALA A 262 -31.61 17.40 53.53
C ALA A 262 -32.81 17.22 54.47
N ARG A 263 -32.57 17.08 55.78
CA ARG A 263 -33.66 17.03 56.78
C ARG A 263 -34.47 18.32 56.72
N THR A 264 -35.75 18.22 56.35
CA THR A 264 -36.69 19.33 56.49
C THR A 264 -37.26 19.29 57.91
N GLU A 265 -36.88 20.25 58.76
CA GLU A 265 -37.42 20.37 60.12
C GLU A 265 -38.86 20.95 60.08
N TYR A 266 -39.85 20.10 60.32
CA TYR A 266 -41.14 20.51 60.87
C TYR A 266 -41.55 19.52 61.97
N LEU A 267 -41.68 20.02 63.20
CA LEU A 267 -42.12 19.27 64.39
C LEU A 267 -43.57 18.76 64.23
N SER A 268 -43.80 17.49 64.58
CA SER A 268 -44.74 17.17 65.67
C SER A 268 -44.64 15.69 66.08
N SER A 269 -44.54 15.50 67.38
CA SER A 269 -44.48 14.25 68.13
C SER A 269 -45.73 13.38 67.92
N THR A 270 -45.57 12.15 67.44
CA THR A 270 -46.27 10.94 67.93
C THR A 270 -45.83 9.69 67.13
N SER A 271 -45.53 8.63 67.89
CA SER A 271 -45.66 7.19 67.57
C SER A 271 -45.75 6.73 66.10
N HIS A 272 -44.81 5.86 65.73
CA HIS A 272 -44.95 4.77 64.74
C HIS A 272 -45.84 5.04 63.52
N MET A 273 -45.21 5.51 62.43
CA MET A 273 -45.56 5.42 60.99
C MET A 273 -45.02 6.69 60.30
N LEU A 274 -44.76 6.62 58.99
CA LEU A 274 -44.17 7.63 58.08
C LEU A 274 -42.64 7.44 57.92
N CYS A 275 -42.05 7.26 56.73
CA CYS A 275 -42.43 7.80 55.43
C CYS A 275 -42.05 6.84 54.28
N SER A 276 -43.05 6.24 53.62
CA SER A 276 -42.89 5.80 52.23
C SER A 276 -42.84 7.08 51.38
N PHE A 277 -41.66 7.59 51.07
CA PHE A 277 -41.56 8.66 50.09
C PHE A 277 -42.14 8.15 48.77
N ASP A 278 -43.16 8.85 48.24
CA ASP A 278 -43.74 8.53 46.94
C ASP A 278 -42.63 8.70 45.89
N LYS A 279 -42.27 7.63 45.18
CA LYS A 279 -41.18 7.64 44.18
C LYS A 279 -41.35 8.78 43.17
N CYS A 280 -42.59 9.08 42.82
CA CYS A 280 -42.98 10.18 41.95
C CYS A 280 -42.53 11.55 42.49
N THR A 281 -42.61 11.79 43.80
CA THR A 281 -42.21 13.09 44.39
C THR A 281 -40.71 13.35 44.32
N LEU A 282 -39.89 12.29 44.42
CA LEU A 282 -38.44 12.36 44.30
C LEU A 282 -38.01 12.57 42.85
N ILE A 283 -38.68 11.91 41.90
CA ILE A 283 -38.40 12.03 40.47
C ILE A 283 -38.84 13.40 39.93
N SER A 284 -39.99 13.92 40.35
CA SER A 284 -40.42 15.26 39.95
C SER A 284 -39.50 16.36 40.51
N ARG A 285 -38.95 16.20 41.73
CA ARG A 285 -37.90 17.11 42.25
C ARG A 285 -36.62 17.05 41.42
N LEU A 286 -36.18 15.85 41.04
CA LEU A 286 -35.01 15.68 40.16
C LEU A 286 -35.23 16.27 38.77
N SER A 287 -36.43 16.10 38.20
CA SER A 287 -36.83 16.70 36.93
C SER A 287 -36.73 18.23 36.98
N MET A 288 -37.16 18.84 38.09
CA MET A 288 -37.08 20.28 38.30
C MET A 288 -35.63 20.79 38.42
N ILE A 289 -34.77 20.09 39.16
CA ILE A 289 -33.34 20.41 39.28
C ILE A 289 -32.63 20.29 37.93
N LEU A 290 -32.94 19.25 37.16
CA LEU A 290 -32.34 19.02 35.86
C LEU A 290 -32.85 20.00 34.79
N SER A 291 -34.09 20.47 34.89
CA SER A 291 -34.66 21.48 33.99
C SER A 291 -34.08 22.88 34.21
N ASP A 292 -33.61 23.20 35.42
CA ASP A 292 -32.98 24.49 35.73
C ASP A 292 -31.53 24.56 35.19
N GLU A 293 -30.82 23.43 35.18
CA GLU A 293 -29.41 23.33 34.80
C GLU A 293 -29.15 22.84 33.35
N LEU A 294 -30.15 22.24 32.68
CA LEU A 294 -30.04 21.76 31.29
C LEU A 294 -30.92 22.58 30.35
N SER A 295 -30.31 23.46 29.57
CA SER A 295 -31.01 24.36 28.65
C SER A 295 -31.49 23.72 27.33
N GLU A 296 -31.19 22.44 27.05
CA GLU A 296 -31.36 21.86 25.69
C GLU A 296 -31.87 20.40 25.63
N GLY A 297 -32.32 19.80 26.74
CA GLY A 297 -32.80 18.40 26.75
C GLY A 297 -34.32 18.28 26.80
N ASN A 298 -34.93 17.47 25.93
CA ASN A 298 -36.32 17.00 26.11
C ASN A 298 -36.35 16.01 27.28
N ILE A 299 -36.45 16.52 28.51
CA ILE A 299 -36.63 15.72 29.71
C ILE A 299 -38.05 15.16 29.69
N LEU A 300 -38.18 13.83 29.65
CA LEU A 300 -39.45 13.12 29.74
C LEU A 300 -39.60 12.54 31.14
N ASP A 301 -40.55 13.08 31.91
CA ASP A 301 -40.95 12.53 33.21
C ASP A 301 -42.04 11.47 33.00
N LEU A 302 -41.70 10.20 33.24
CA LEU A 302 -42.61 9.06 33.14
C LEU A 302 -43.19 8.68 34.52
N GLY A 303 -43.05 9.54 35.53
CA GLY A 303 -43.54 9.36 36.90
C GLY A 303 -42.65 8.47 37.76
N GLU A 304 -42.32 7.27 37.29
CA GLU A 304 -41.43 6.33 38.00
C GLU A 304 -39.99 6.28 37.45
N GLU A 305 -39.76 6.86 36.27
CA GLU A 305 -38.44 6.99 35.65
C GLU A 305 -38.32 8.34 34.93
N LEU A 306 -37.13 8.93 34.96
CA LEU A 306 -36.81 10.15 34.20
C LEU A 306 -35.93 9.76 33.01
N GLN A 307 -36.31 10.19 31.80
CA GLN A 307 -35.54 9.96 30.58
C GLN A 307 -35.03 11.27 29.98
N VAL A 308 -33.74 11.30 29.66
CA VAL A 308 -33.07 12.38 28.93
C VAL A 308 -32.27 11.73 27.79
N GLU A 309 -32.75 11.86 26.55
CA GLU A 309 -32.18 11.16 25.39
C GLU A 309 -32.05 9.64 25.62
N SER A 310 -30.83 9.08 25.62
CA SER A 310 -30.61 7.66 25.97
C SER A 310 -30.38 7.40 27.47
N PHE A 311 -30.29 8.45 28.31
CA PHE A 311 -30.13 8.34 29.76
C PHE A 311 -31.48 8.12 30.44
N ARG A 312 -31.58 7.09 31.28
CA ARG A 312 -32.73 6.78 32.13
C ARG A 312 -32.32 6.68 33.58
N VAL A 313 -33.06 7.33 34.47
CA VAL A 313 -32.82 7.24 35.92
C VAL A 313 -34.09 6.88 36.67
N SER A 314 -33.96 5.95 37.62
CA SER A 314 -35.06 5.50 38.48
C SER A 314 -34.61 5.26 39.92
N VAL A 315 -35.55 5.31 40.86
CA VAL A 315 -35.29 5.11 42.29
C VAL A 315 -35.04 3.62 42.57
N CYS A 316 -33.84 3.28 43.04
CA CYS A 316 -33.44 1.91 43.32
C CYS A 316 -34.09 1.39 44.61
N SER A 317 -35.08 0.51 44.47
CA SER A 317 -35.82 -0.07 45.61
C SER A 317 -35.25 -1.39 46.14
N SER A 318 -34.17 -1.91 45.54
CA SER A 318 -33.58 -3.21 45.91
C SER A 318 -32.34 -3.06 46.80
N ASP A 319 -32.29 -3.80 47.91
CA ASP A 319 -31.13 -3.82 48.82
C ASP A 319 -29.89 -4.49 48.21
N ASN A 320 -30.08 -5.42 47.27
CA ASN A 320 -29.03 -6.11 46.52
C ASN A 320 -29.02 -5.68 45.04
N CYS A 321 -28.66 -4.43 44.77
CA CYS A 321 -28.49 -3.95 43.40
C CYS A 321 -27.10 -4.33 42.83
N PRO A 322 -27.00 -5.00 41.67
CA PRO A 322 -25.71 -5.38 41.08
C PRO A 322 -24.86 -4.20 40.60
N HIS A 323 -25.46 -3.01 40.46
CA HIS A 323 -24.78 -1.79 40.02
C HIS A 323 -24.34 -0.88 41.19
N ARG A 324 -24.56 -1.31 42.44
CA ARG A 324 -24.21 -0.57 43.66
C ARG A 324 -22.74 -0.82 44.01
N LEU A 325 -21.93 0.25 44.04
CA LEU A 325 -20.56 0.17 44.53
C LEU A 325 -20.57 -0.01 46.05
N SER A 326 -19.91 -1.06 46.54
CA SER A 326 -19.94 -1.52 47.95
C SER A 326 -19.20 -0.64 48.96
N SER A 327 -18.72 0.56 48.57
CA SER A 327 -17.72 1.31 49.34
C SER A 327 -18.24 2.45 50.23
N SER A 328 -19.55 2.68 50.36
CA SER A 328 -20.07 3.79 51.19
C SER A 328 -21.12 3.35 52.22
N LEU A 329 -20.81 2.32 53.01
CA LEU A 329 -21.48 2.06 54.29
C LEU A 329 -20.71 2.76 55.42
N GLN A 330 -20.65 4.08 55.39
CA GLN A 330 -20.37 4.87 56.60
C GLN A 330 -21.26 6.11 56.64
N ASN A 331 -21.92 6.24 57.80
CA ASN A 331 -22.69 7.38 58.33
C ASN A 331 -24.21 7.38 58.07
N GLY A 332 -24.94 7.26 59.19
CA GLY A 332 -26.39 7.15 59.29
C GLY A 332 -27.15 8.42 58.92
N SER A 333 -27.27 8.66 57.62
CA SER A 333 -28.24 9.57 57.01
C SER A 333 -29.08 8.80 56.00
N GLU A 334 -30.39 9.07 55.95
CA GLU A 334 -31.32 8.45 54.99
C GLU A 334 -30.84 8.76 53.57
N SER A 335 -30.22 7.77 52.92
CA SER A 335 -29.70 7.88 51.56
C SER A 335 -30.62 7.14 50.60
N VAL A 336 -31.07 7.84 49.57
CA VAL A 336 -31.85 7.25 48.48
C VAL A 336 -30.89 6.89 47.35
N PHE A 337 -31.03 5.69 46.80
CA PHE A 337 -30.19 5.23 45.70
C PHE A 337 -30.90 5.47 44.36
N PHE A 338 -30.17 5.97 43.36
CA PHE A 338 -30.65 6.15 42.00
C PHE A 338 -29.90 5.23 41.04
N CYS A 339 -30.62 4.44 40.25
CA CYS A 339 -30.07 3.62 39.19
C CYS A 339 -30.18 4.36 37.86
N CYS A 340 -29.04 4.57 37.20
CA CYS A 340 -28.94 5.26 35.92
C CYS A 340 -28.51 4.28 34.83
N HIS A 341 -29.11 4.34 33.65
CA HIS A 341 -28.76 3.55 32.47
C HIS A 341 -28.60 4.46 31.26
N TRP A 342 -27.55 4.29 30.45
CA TRP A 342 -27.36 5.09 29.23
C TRP A 342 -26.61 4.33 28.12
N SER A 343 -26.73 4.82 26.88
CA SER A 343 -25.98 4.28 25.74
C SER A 343 -24.58 4.88 25.63
N VAL A 344 -23.66 4.18 24.94
CA VAL A 344 -22.27 4.66 24.73
C VAL A 344 -22.21 6.03 24.03
N ALA A 345 -23.18 6.34 23.17
CA ALA A 345 -23.19 7.59 22.41
C ALA A 345 -23.28 8.83 23.34
N ASP A 346 -23.99 8.70 24.46
CA ASP A 346 -24.33 9.82 25.34
C ASP A 346 -23.56 9.77 26.66
N GLU A 347 -22.41 9.11 26.70
CA GLU A 347 -21.60 8.97 27.92
C GLU A 347 -21.23 10.32 28.55
N LYS A 348 -20.89 11.32 27.73
CA LYS A 348 -20.56 12.68 28.22
C LYS A 348 -21.76 13.36 28.85
N LEU A 349 -22.94 13.21 28.26
CA LEU A 349 -24.19 13.75 28.78
C LEU A 349 -24.54 13.05 30.11
N ALA A 350 -24.44 11.73 30.15
CA ALA A 350 -24.73 10.93 31.33
C ALA A 350 -23.84 11.32 32.53
N TRP A 351 -22.52 11.48 32.32
CA TRP A 351 -21.63 11.92 33.40
C TRP A 351 -21.89 13.36 33.85
N LYS A 352 -22.29 14.26 32.94
CA LYS A 352 -22.72 15.62 33.30
C LYS A 352 -23.96 15.57 34.21
N ILE A 353 -24.96 14.78 33.85
CA ILE A 353 -26.19 14.59 34.65
C ILE A 353 -25.87 13.98 36.02
N ILE A 354 -25.05 12.92 36.06
CA ILE A 354 -24.63 12.29 37.32
C ILE A 354 -23.84 13.28 38.21
N SER A 355 -23.00 14.14 37.62
CA SER A 355 -22.26 15.16 38.38
C SER A 355 -23.19 16.22 38.99
N ILE A 356 -24.22 16.66 38.25
CA ILE A 356 -25.23 17.59 38.77
C ILE A 356 -25.96 16.93 39.94
N MET A 357 -26.46 15.70 39.74
CA MET A 357 -27.19 14.96 40.78
C MET A 357 -26.35 14.67 42.04
N LYS A 358 -25.04 14.46 41.92
CA LYS A 358 -24.14 14.28 43.09
C LYS A 358 -23.88 15.57 43.86
N ASN A 359 -23.90 16.71 43.19
CA ASN A 359 -23.64 18.01 43.80
C ASN A 359 -24.92 18.65 44.37
N SER A 360 -26.09 18.21 43.93
CA SER A 360 -27.38 18.63 44.47
C SER A 360 -27.76 17.83 45.72
N THR A 361 -28.41 18.47 46.68
CA THR A 361 -29.07 17.82 47.82
C THR A 361 -30.58 17.91 47.61
N LEU A 362 -31.29 16.79 47.77
CA LEU A 362 -32.76 16.70 47.60
C LEU A 362 -33.54 17.17 48.83
#